data_AF-A0A672SFJ6-F1
#
_entry.id   AF-A0A672SFJ6-F1
#
_cell.length_a   1.000
_cell.length_b   1.000
_cell.length_c   1.000
_cell.angle_alpha   90.00
_cell.angle_beta   90.00
_cell.angle_gamma   90.00
#
_symmetry.space_group_name_H-M   'P 1'
#
loop_
_entity.id
_entity.type
_entity.pdbx_description
1 polymer ?
#
loop_
_entity_poly.entity_id
_entity_poly.type
_entity_poly.pdbx_seq_one_letter_code
_entity_poly.pdbx_strand_id
1 'polypeptide(L)'
;MQFLGRILDTVSSVSTLFSNPYRVRDVQLSDYNGKVLLKQEGRLVLYRNQQSHSWDCLLLCPESSSVALRMFQVASEDDAMNWFPQYALKLRPFYEMLRPPLKPETFQPIVDCVRNHPDWSSAHVAVDTGLRDCLKHNYVLSQINQWLWIKSEIRKHTG
;
A
#
# COMPACT_ATOMS: atom_id res chain seq x y z
N MET A 1 31.69 12.42 31.15
CA MET A 1 30.24 12.50 31.44
C MET A 1 29.48 12.46 30.10
N GLN A 2 29.11 11.28 29.61
CA GLN A 2 28.25 11.12 28.42
C GLN A 2 26.87 10.67 28.89
N PHE A 3 26.06 11.63 29.35
CA PHE A 3 24.73 11.36 29.94
C PHE A 3 23.55 11.88 29.08
N LEU A 4 23.80 12.34 27.85
CA LEU A 4 22.76 12.85 26.94
C LEU A 4 22.50 11.96 25.72
N GLY A 5 23.07 10.75 25.67
CA GLY A 5 22.93 9.83 24.54
C GLY A 5 21.74 8.85 24.63
N ARG A 6 21.11 8.70 25.80
CA ARG A 6 20.14 7.62 26.06
C ARG A 6 18.66 8.01 26.07
N ILE A 7 18.36 9.30 25.91
CA ILE A 7 16.98 9.81 25.93
C ILE A 7 16.43 10.02 24.51
N LEU A 8 17.29 10.15 23.49
CA LEU A 8 16.89 10.32 22.09
C LEU A 8 16.30 9.04 21.47
N ASP A 9 16.74 7.86 21.92
CA ASP A 9 16.22 6.58 21.39
C ASP A 9 14.80 6.26 21.91
N THR A 10 14.40 6.82 23.04
CA THR A 10 13.07 6.54 23.64
C THR A 10 11.98 7.48 23.13
N VAL A 11 12.30 8.74 22.77
CA VAL A 11 11.29 9.70 22.24
C VAL A 11 10.93 9.49 20.77
N SER A 12 11.79 8.80 20.00
CA SER A 12 11.44 8.37 18.64
C SER A 12 10.32 7.32 18.65
N SER A 13 10.23 6.51 19.72
CA SER A 13 9.20 5.47 19.85
C SER A 13 7.81 6.03 20.23
N VAL A 14 7.75 7.23 20.82
CA VAL A 14 6.47 7.87 21.22
C VAL A 14 5.93 8.80 20.12
N SER A 15 6.79 9.32 19.24
CA SER A 15 6.38 10.20 18.14
C SER A 15 5.62 9.48 17.01
N THR A 16 5.79 8.16 16.87
CA THR A 16 5.03 7.34 15.90
C THR A 16 3.62 6.98 16.36
N LEU A 17 3.35 7.02 17.68
CA LEU A 17 2.03 6.68 18.25
C LEU A 17 0.92 7.70 17.91
N PHE A 18 1.30 8.93 17.53
CA PHE A 18 0.35 9.99 17.13
C PHE A 18 0.30 10.23 15.62
N SER A 19 1.03 9.44 14.84
CA SER A 19 1.10 9.61 13.40
C SER A 19 0.15 8.61 12.74
N ASN A 20 -0.72 9.07 11.83
CA ASN A 20 -1.64 8.23 11.08
C ASN A 20 -0.92 6.95 10.58
N PRO A 21 -1.31 5.73 11.03
CA PRO A 21 -0.63 4.49 10.69
C PRO A 21 -0.67 4.16 9.20
N TYR A 22 -1.54 4.81 8.44
CA TYR A 22 -1.70 4.66 6.99
C TYR A 22 -1.11 5.82 6.20
N ARG A 23 -0.24 6.63 6.84
CA ARG A 23 0.48 7.69 6.16
C ARG A 23 1.59 7.09 5.31
N VAL A 24 1.51 7.34 4.00
CA VAL A 24 2.53 6.96 3.03
C VAL A 24 3.79 7.80 3.27
N ARG A 25 4.96 7.16 3.33
CA ARG A 25 6.26 7.83 3.52
C ARG A 25 7.37 7.11 2.79
N ASP A 26 8.38 7.85 2.36
CA ASP A 26 9.67 7.28 2.00
C ASP A 26 10.34 6.67 3.24
N VAL A 27 10.90 5.49 3.07
CA VAL A 27 11.69 4.79 4.09
C VAL A 27 12.94 4.18 3.46
N GLN A 28 14.00 4.06 4.24
CA GLN A 28 15.22 3.38 3.78
C GLN A 28 15.05 1.87 3.95
N LEU A 29 15.39 1.10 2.93
CA LEU A 29 15.36 -0.37 2.98
C LEU A 29 16.35 -0.92 4.01
N SER A 30 17.42 -0.18 4.33
CA SER A 30 18.35 -0.52 5.42
C SER A 30 17.66 -0.60 6.78
N ASP A 31 16.58 0.17 7.00
CA ASP A 31 15.82 0.16 8.25
C ASP A 31 15.01 -1.13 8.43
N TYR A 32 14.95 -1.97 7.40
CA TYR A 32 14.27 -3.27 7.40
C TYR A 32 15.24 -4.44 7.47
N ASN A 33 16.56 -4.18 7.54
CA ASN A 33 17.55 -5.21 7.81
C ASN A 33 17.28 -5.83 9.19
N GLY A 34 17.07 -7.14 9.23
CA GLY A 34 16.75 -7.87 10.47
C GLY A 34 15.26 -7.89 10.84
N LYS A 35 14.37 -7.22 10.09
CA LYS A 35 12.92 -7.44 10.20
C LYS A 35 12.51 -8.71 9.46
N VAL A 36 11.45 -9.36 9.94
CA VAL A 36 10.97 -10.61 9.34
C VAL A 36 10.09 -10.31 8.14
N LEU A 37 10.50 -10.73 6.94
CA LEU A 37 9.65 -10.68 5.75
C LEU A 37 8.57 -11.77 5.87
N LEU A 38 7.30 -11.36 5.88
CA LEU A 38 6.15 -12.27 6.00
C LEU A 38 5.53 -12.63 4.64
N LYS A 39 5.35 -11.64 3.77
CA LYS A 39 4.69 -11.81 2.46
C LYS A 39 5.33 -10.89 1.42
N GLN A 40 5.28 -11.32 0.17
CA GLN A 40 5.64 -10.50 -0.98
C GLN A 40 4.73 -10.82 -2.16
N GLU A 41 4.09 -9.80 -2.71
CA GLU A 41 3.24 -9.89 -3.89
C GLU A 41 3.56 -8.76 -4.87
N GLY A 42 4.12 -9.13 -6.02
CA GLY A 42 4.65 -8.16 -6.98
C GLY A 42 5.72 -7.27 -6.32
N ARG A 43 5.45 -5.97 -6.24
CA ARG A 43 6.33 -4.97 -5.61
C ARG A 43 5.97 -4.64 -4.17
N LEU A 44 4.89 -5.22 -3.62
CA LEU A 44 4.50 -5.00 -2.23
C LEU A 44 5.08 -6.09 -1.34
N VAL A 45 5.66 -5.69 -0.22
CA VAL A 45 6.26 -6.56 0.79
C VAL A 45 5.70 -6.23 2.16
N LEU A 46 5.43 -7.26 2.96
CA LEU A 46 4.97 -7.13 4.34
C LEU A 46 6.06 -7.58 5.28
N TYR A 47 6.54 -6.66 6.13
CA TYR A 47 7.49 -6.97 7.19
C TYR A 47 6.81 -6.98 8.55
N ARG A 48 7.29 -7.84 9.44
CA ARG A 48 7.04 -7.78 10.87
C ARG A 48 8.25 -7.20 11.58
N ASN A 49 8.07 -6.06 12.22
CA ASN A 49 9.05 -5.50 13.13
C ASN A 49 8.81 -6.05 14.54
N GLN A 50 9.69 -6.95 14.98
CA GLN A 50 9.60 -7.56 16.31
C GLN A 50 9.87 -6.56 17.43
N GLN A 51 10.69 -5.53 17.20
CA GLN A 51 11.08 -4.57 18.24
C GLN A 51 9.94 -3.59 18.55
N SER A 52 9.25 -3.10 17.52
CA SER A 52 8.13 -2.15 17.68
C SER A 52 6.75 -2.83 17.70
N HIS A 53 6.70 -4.17 17.64
CA HIS A 53 5.46 -4.93 17.51
C HIS A 53 4.54 -4.38 16.40
N SER A 54 5.11 -4.06 15.23
CA SER A 54 4.37 -3.50 14.10
C SER A 54 4.53 -4.34 12.84
N TRP A 55 3.56 -4.16 11.94
CA TRP A 55 3.56 -4.71 10.59
C TRP A 55 3.60 -3.56 9.60
N ASP A 56 4.59 -3.61 8.73
CA ASP A 56 4.94 -2.53 7.82
C ASP A 56 4.79 -3.05 6.39
N CYS A 57 3.92 -2.41 5.60
CA CYS A 57 3.75 -2.74 4.19
C CYS A 57 4.52 -1.74 3.33
N LEU A 58 5.47 -2.23 2.53
CA LEU A 58 6.30 -1.40 1.66
C LEU A 58 6.01 -1.69 0.20
N LEU A 59 5.99 -0.65 -0.60
CA LEU A 59 6.08 -0.71 -2.05
C LEU A 59 7.53 -0.47 -2.46
N LEU A 60 8.15 -1.48 -3.07
CA LEU A 60 9.50 -1.39 -3.63
C LEU A 60 9.47 -0.52 -4.90
N CYS A 61 10.39 0.45 -4.97
CA CYS A 61 10.50 1.38 -6.09
C CYS A 61 11.60 0.90 -7.05
N PRO A 62 11.31 0.51 -8.31
CA PRO A 62 12.32 -0.01 -9.24
C PRO A 62 13.42 1.00 -9.59
N GLU A 63 13.15 2.28 -9.45
CA GLU A 63 14.09 3.38 -9.67
C GLU A 63 15.10 3.56 -8.53
N SER A 64 14.90 2.91 -7.38
CA SER A 64 15.78 3.04 -6.22
C SER A 64 15.93 1.72 -5.47
N SER A 65 17.17 1.24 -5.34
CA SER A 65 17.47 0.04 -4.55
C SER A 65 17.62 0.31 -3.05
N SER A 66 17.57 1.58 -2.62
CA SER A 66 17.73 1.98 -1.22
C SER A 66 16.46 2.52 -0.57
N VAL A 67 15.53 3.05 -1.36
CA VAL A 67 14.30 3.70 -0.87
C VAL A 67 13.07 2.91 -1.31
N ALA A 68 12.12 2.77 -0.40
CA ALA A 68 10.79 2.23 -0.66
C ALA A 68 9.72 3.17 -0.09
N LEU A 69 8.49 3.02 -0.56
CA LEU A 69 7.35 3.72 0.01
C LEU A 69 6.64 2.83 1.03
N ARG A 70 6.62 3.22 2.29
CA ARG A 70 5.81 2.55 3.31
C ARG A 70 4.35 2.97 3.17
N MET A 71 3.49 2.03 2.79
CA MET A 71 2.05 2.24 2.60
C MET A 71 1.31 2.33 3.95
N PHE A 72 1.66 1.45 4.89
CA PHE A 72 1.14 1.48 6.26
C PHE A 72 2.15 0.91 7.26
N GLN A 73 1.95 1.26 8.52
CA GLN A 73 2.57 0.70 9.71
C GLN A 73 1.48 0.51 10.77
N VAL A 74 1.03 -0.72 10.98
CA VAL A 74 -0.08 -1.04 11.91
C VAL A 74 0.41 -1.93 13.04
N ALA A 75 -0.21 -1.80 14.21
CA ALA A 75 0.13 -2.59 15.40
C ALA A 75 -0.67 -3.90 15.51
N SER A 76 -1.74 -4.05 14.71
CA SER A 76 -2.56 -5.25 14.68
C SER A 76 -2.15 -6.15 13.52
N GLU A 77 -1.88 -7.43 13.83
CA GLU A 77 -1.63 -8.45 12.79
C GLU A 77 -2.86 -8.65 11.91
N ASP A 78 -4.06 -8.64 12.50
CA ASP A 78 -5.31 -8.82 11.77
C ASP A 78 -5.52 -7.69 10.74
N ASP A 79 -5.25 -6.44 11.13
CA ASP A 79 -5.31 -5.30 10.21
C ASP A 79 -4.31 -5.47 9.06
N ALA A 80 -3.07 -5.88 9.38
CA ALA A 80 -2.03 -6.08 8.38
C ALA A 80 -2.41 -7.18 7.38
N MET A 81 -2.93 -8.31 7.88
CA MET A 81 -3.33 -9.45 7.07
C MET A 81 -4.61 -9.18 6.27
N ASN A 82 -5.48 -8.28 6.73
CA ASN A 82 -6.66 -7.82 6.00
C ASN A 82 -6.31 -6.81 4.89
N TRP A 83 -5.45 -5.83 5.18
CA TRP A 83 -5.12 -4.76 4.23
C TRP A 83 -4.09 -5.16 3.17
N PHE A 84 -3.10 -5.99 3.53
CA PHE A 84 -2.04 -6.35 2.59
C PHE A 84 -2.56 -6.97 1.28
N PRO A 85 -3.46 -7.98 1.29
CA PRO A 85 -4.00 -8.54 0.04
C PRO A 85 -4.77 -7.51 -0.79
N GLN A 86 -5.51 -6.61 -0.14
CA GLN A 86 -6.24 -5.55 -0.85
C GLN A 86 -5.27 -4.59 -1.55
N TYR A 87 -4.15 -4.26 -0.90
CA TYR A 87 -3.15 -3.36 -1.48
C TYR A 87 -2.39 -4.04 -2.60
N ALA A 88 -1.98 -5.30 -2.41
CA ALA A 88 -1.33 -6.12 -3.44
C ALA A 88 -2.17 -6.19 -4.72
N LEU A 89 -3.48 -6.40 -4.56
CA LEU A 89 -4.41 -6.49 -5.67
C LEU A 89 -4.69 -5.13 -6.32
N LYS A 90 -5.01 -4.11 -5.51
CA LYS A 90 -5.56 -2.85 -6.02
C LYS A 90 -4.51 -1.85 -6.46
N LEU A 91 -3.33 -1.83 -5.82
CA LEU A 91 -2.29 -0.83 -6.10
C LEU A 91 -1.47 -1.14 -7.36
N ARG A 92 -1.52 -2.39 -7.84
CA ARG A 92 -0.73 -2.85 -8.98
C ARG A 92 -0.85 -1.99 -10.23
N PRO A 93 -2.04 -1.65 -10.73
CA PRO A 93 -2.18 -0.80 -11.92
C PRO A 93 -1.51 0.57 -11.75
N PHE A 94 -1.52 1.11 -10.53
CA PHE A 94 -1.00 2.45 -10.27
C PHE A 94 0.53 2.46 -10.30
N TYR A 95 1.18 1.55 -9.57
CA TYR A 95 2.64 1.53 -9.57
C TYR A 95 3.23 1.09 -10.92
N GLU A 96 2.51 0.33 -11.74
CA GLU A 96 2.96 -0.11 -13.08
C GLU A 96 2.74 0.96 -14.16
N MET A 97 1.71 1.79 -14.04
CA MET A 97 1.37 2.81 -15.04
C MET A 97 1.94 4.20 -14.73
N LEU A 98 2.14 4.53 -13.45
CA LEU A 98 2.74 5.80 -13.05
C LEU A 98 4.22 5.82 -13.45
N ARG A 99 4.67 6.97 -13.98
CA ARG A 99 6.08 7.17 -14.30
C ARG A 99 6.88 7.37 -13.01
N PRO A 100 8.01 6.67 -12.82
CA PRO A 100 8.94 6.97 -11.74
C PRO A 100 9.41 8.44 -11.76
N PRO A 101 9.76 9.03 -10.60
CA PRO A 101 9.77 8.39 -9.29
C PRO A 101 8.37 8.29 -8.66
N LEU A 102 8.08 7.16 -8.03
CA LEU A 102 6.88 6.97 -7.22
C LEU A 102 7.05 7.77 -5.93
N LYS A 103 6.11 8.68 -5.65
CA LYS A 103 6.19 9.57 -4.49
C LYS A 103 5.05 9.37 -3.50
N PRO A 104 5.28 9.64 -2.19
CA PRO A 104 4.25 9.51 -1.18
C PRO A 104 2.98 10.32 -1.48
N GLU A 105 3.12 11.54 -2.04
CA GLU A 105 2.00 12.44 -2.29
C GLU A 105 1.07 11.93 -3.39
N THR A 106 1.59 11.08 -4.28
CA THR A 106 0.78 10.42 -5.32
C THR A 106 0.05 9.20 -4.76
N PHE A 107 0.69 8.44 -3.88
CA PHE A 107 0.12 7.21 -3.32
C PHE A 107 -0.81 7.44 -2.13
N GLN A 108 -0.62 8.50 -1.36
CA GLN A 108 -1.48 8.84 -0.23
C GLN A 108 -2.98 8.88 -0.62
N PRO A 109 -3.42 9.67 -1.62
CA PRO A 109 -4.84 9.71 -1.99
C PRO A 109 -5.35 8.36 -2.52
N ILE A 110 -4.50 7.55 -3.18
CA ILE A 110 -4.87 6.20 -3.67
C ILE A 110 -5.14 5.27 -2.49
N VAL A 111 -4.21 5.24 -1.52
CA VAL A 111 -4.30 4.41 -0.31
C VAL A 111 -5.50 4.84 0.54
N ASP A 112 -5.73 6.15 0.69
CA ASP A 112 -6.88 6.68 1.41
C ASP A 112 -8.20 6.30 0.72
N CYS A 113 -8.28 6.39 -0.61
CA CYS A 113 -9.45 5.96 -1.39
C CYS A 113 -9.74 4.47 -1.22
N VAL A 114 -8.71 3.61 -1.29
CA VAL A 114 -8.85 2.16 -1.06
C VAL A 114 -9.39 1.85 0.34
N ARG A 115 -8.95 2.61 1.35
CA ARG A 115 -9.41 2.41 2.74
C ARG A 115 -10.82 2.91 2.98
N ASN A 116 -11.18 4.05 2.40
CA ASN A 116 -12.52 4.63 2.53
C ASN A 116 -13.56 3.82 1.75
N HIS A 117 -13.13 3.11 0.69
CA HIS A 117 -13.99 2.31 -0.16
C HIS A 117 -13.39 0.90 -0.40
N PRO A 118 -13.44 0.00 0.60
CA PRO A 118 -12.81 -1.32 0.52
C PRO A 118 -13.46 -2.24 -0.54
N ASP A 119 -14.69 -1.98 -0.97
CA ASP A 119 -15.36 -2.77 -2.02
C ASP A 119 -15.08 -2.25 -3.43
N TRP A 120 -14.40 -1.10 -3.55
CA TRP A 120 -14.11 -0.51 -4.86
C TRP A 120 -12.99 -1.26 -5.59
N SER A 121 -13.21 -1.51 -6.87
CA SER A 121 -12.18 -2.03 -7.78
C SER A 121 -11.14 -0.96 -8.12
N SER A 122 -10.01 -1.37 -8.70
CA SER A 122 -8.96 -0.43 -9.13
C SER A 122 -9.45 0.59 -10.16
N ALA A 123 -10.49 0.25 -10.94
CA ALA A 123 -11.11 1.19 -11.88
C ALA A 123 -11.77 2.37 -11.17
N HIS A 124 -12.53 2.11 -10.11
CA HIS A 124 -13.20 3.15 -9.33
C HIS A 124 -12.19 4.08 -8.68
N VAL A 125 -11.15 3.49 -8.05
CA VAL A 125 -10.05 4.25 -7.45
C VAL A 125 -9.35 5.12 -8.49
N ALA A 126 -9.05 4.59 -9.68
CA ALA A 126 -8.39 5.36 -10.74
C ALA A 126 -9.23 6.54 -11.25
N VAL A 127 -10.55 6.41 -11.28
CA VAL A 127 -11.45 7.51 -11.66
C VAL A 127 -11.49 8.57 -10.56
N ASP A 128 -11.62 8.15 -9.31
CA ASP A 128 -11.72 9.02 -8.14
C ASP A 128 -10.43 9.81 -7.89
N THR A 129 -9.27 9.17 -8.01
CA THR A 129 -7.96 9.83 -7.84
C THR A 129 -7.48 10.56 -9.09
N GLY A 130 -8.27 10.60 -10.17
CA GLY A 130 -7.93 11.26 -11.43
C GLY A 130 -6.86 10.54 -12.28
N LEU A 131 -6.43 9.34 -11.89
CA LEU A 131 -5.38 8.55 -12.56
C LEU A 131 -5.95 7.67 -13.69
N ARG A 132 -6.71 8.29 -14.60
CA ARG A 132 -7.50 7.60 -15.63
C ARG A 132 -6.67 6.82 -16.64
N ASP A 133 -5.38 7.14 -16.79
CA ASP A 133 -4.49 6.32 -17.62
C ASP A 133 -4.34 4.89 -17.08
N CYS A 134 -4.53 4.67 -15.78
CA CYS A 134 -4.54 3.34 -15.18
C CYS A 134 -5.70 2.46 -15.68
N LEU A 135 -6.76 3.05 -16.26
CA LEU A 135 -7.85 2.29 -16.87
C LEU A 135 -7.42 1.47 -18.09
N LYS A 136 -6.29 1.85 -18.72
CA LYS A 136 -5.71 1.11 -19.85
C LYS A 136 -4.93 -0.14 -19.40
N HIS A 137 -4.69 -0.29 -18.10
CA HIS A 137 -3.94 -1.41 -17.56
C HIS A 137 -4.75 -2.72 -17.71
N ASN A 138 -4.11 -3.79 -18.19
CA ASN A 138 -4.77 -5.07 -18.50
C ASN A 138 -5.58 -5.64 -17.33
N TYR A 139 -5.09 -5.50 -16.10
CA TYR A 139 -5.82 -5.93 -14.90
C TYR A 139 -7.11 -5.11 -14.66
N VAL A 140 -7.10 -3.81 -14.94
CA VAL A 140 -8.29 -2.97 -14.78
C VAL A 140 -9.30 -3.28 -15.88
N LEU A 141 -8.83 -3.48 -17.11
CA LEU A 141 -9.66 -3.90 -18.23
C LEU A 141 -10.30 -5.28 -17.98
N SER A 142 -9.58 -6.25 -17.42
CA SER A 142 -10.14 -7.56 -17.11
C SER A 142 -11.25 -7.48 -16.06
N GLN A 143 -11.09 -6.65 -15.02
CA GLN A 143 -12.14 -6.38 -14.03
C GLN A 143 -13.40 -5.77 -14.64
N ILE A 144 -13.23 -4.77 -15.52
CA ILE A 144 -14.35 -4.13 -16.23
C ILE A 144 -15.08 -5.15 -17.10
N ASN A 145 -14.33 -5.95 -17.87
CA ASN A 145 -14.90 -6.94 -18.77
C ASN A 145 -15.65 -8.04 -18.02
N GLN A 146 -15.13 -8.50 -16.87
CA GLN A 146 -15.82 -9.46 -16.02
C GLN A 146 -17.17 -8.91 -15.54
N TRP A 147 -17.22 -7.64 -15.13
CA TRP A 147 -18.45 -7.01 -14.69
C TRP A 147 -19.49 -6.85 -15.82
N LEU A 148 -19.04 -6.46 -17.02
CA LEU A 148 -19.90 -6.39 -18.20
C LEU A 148 -20.46 -7.76 -18.58
N TRP A 149 -19.64 -8.81 -18.50
CA TRP A 149 -20.09 -10.19 -18.75
C TRP A 149 -21.18 -10.62 -17.75
N ILE A 150 -20.95 -10.42 -16.45
CA ILE A 150 -21.94 -10.75 -15.40
C ILE A 150 -23.28 -10.03 -15.66
N LYS A 151 -23.23 -8.73 -15.98
CA LYS A 151 -24.43 -7.96 -16.32
C LYS A 151 -25.17 -8.53 -17.52
N SER A 152 -24.43 -8.94 -18.55
CA SER A 152 -25.03 -9.54 -19.75
C SER A 152 -25.70 -10.88 -19.44
N GLU A 153 -25.12 -11.68 -18.53
CA GLU A 153 -25.64 -12.99 -18.16
C GLU A 153 -26.90 -12.86 -17.29
N ILE A 154 -26.88 -11.99 -16.28
CA ILE A 154 -28.07 -11.70 -15.46
C ILE A 154 -29.23 -11.26 -16.36
N ARG A 155 -28.97 -10.38 -17.34
CA ARG A 155 -30.00 -9.87 -18.25
C ARG A 155 -30.66 -10.96 -19.10
N LYS A 156 -29.94 -12.06 -19.41
CA LYS A 156 -30.51 -13.21 -20.16
C LYS A 156 -31.44 -14.08 -19.32
N HIS A 157 -31.25 -14.11 -18.00
CA HIS A 157 -32.06 -14.94 -17.09
C HIS A 157 -33.22 -14.18 -16.45
N THR A 158 -33.28 -12.85 -16.61
CA THR A 158 -34.35 -11.99 -16.07
C THR A 158 -35.26 -11.40 -17.15
N GLY A 159 -35.17 -11.87 -18.40
CA GLY A 159 -36.02 -11.47 -19.52
C GLY A 159 -36.73 -12.67 -20.13
#